data_AF-I7BW39-F1
#
_entry.id   AF-I7BW39-F1
#
_cell.length_a   1.000
_cell.length_b   1.000
_cell.length_c   1.000
_cell.angle_alpha   90.00
_cell.angle_beta   90.00
_cell.angle_gamma   90.00
#
_symmetry.space_group_name_H-M   'P 1'
#
loop_
_entity.id
_entity.type
_entity.pdbx_description
1 polymer ?
#
loop_
_entity_poly.entity_id
_entity_poly.type
_entity_poly.pdbx_seq_one_letter_code
_entity_poly.pdbx_strand_id
1 'polypeptide(L)'
;MGDRALSCRLTRRFTTRTASIARVTVTGDGHQAVHPSSFECHTKRLTSVRRKKPPMTADRSSKRGITITQNRVVRFLFTNKNVQHAVNLLTVAVFFYALYRAAVGPTDSGQNFGSVVFFGFWWAPIMILSLLFFGRIWCYFCPLGAIVRFTQRFGLQRHFPMYTRSKRVAFGLPLSVLSLTTLTFVLARWGMADLGVSYLPRRVPYYWLAIIGVAVAVSLVYQRQAFCRYVCPATGVMSVTAKFSPLEVAQNKETGVKCATLEYESDYLSTDRRCTACMRCTSEQPDEDVELRFRWPGAKVITERIPLVDEAIIALVIWGAIPINFVLGSAILTALGGRLPGLLVSTTAYLASVVAALVGFAVANKLASDWSGLDWETSFTKFGLSYAPLGLMWALGDFVIAGLLENGGHTVTVVAQGLGIPLSLPPGASPGIVSAWVSFFVTGWLWLAVLWSGAIAWHVATALTDSKRRAAKAFAPHFALLTISTFGLAVGVVTGVSYPIA
;
A
#
# COMPACT_ATOMS: atom_id res chain seq x y z
N MET A 1 -21.56 -19.88 52.89
CA MET A 1 -21.95 -18.70 52.08
C MET A 1 -21.15 -18.75 50.80
N GLY A 2 -21.82 -18.58 49.65
CA GLY A 2 -21.31 -18.78 48.29
C GLY A 2 -20.10 -17.90 47.94
N ASP A 3 -19.58 -17.87 46.72
CA ASP A 3 -19.91 -18.49 45.44
C ASP A 3 -18.76 -18.02 44.51
N ARG A 4 -18.36 -18.80 43.51
CA ARG A 4 -18.12 -18.32 42.14
C ARG A 4 -17.51 -19.41 41.25
N ALA A 5 -18.39 -19.93 40.41
CA ALA A 5 -18.14 -20.81 39.28
C ALA A 5 -17.22 -20.17 38.22
N LEU A 6 -16.31 -20.97 37.66
CA LEU A 6 -15.63 -20.70 36.40
C LEU A 6 -16.24 -21.61 35.32
N SER A 7 -17.06 -21.01 34.44
CA SER A 7 -17.60 -21.66 33.24
C SER A 7 -16.58 -21.59 32.11
N CYS A 8 -16.05 -22.74 31.70
CA CYS A 8 -15.17 -22.90 30.56
C CYS A 8 -16.01 -23.19 29.31
N ARG A 9 -16.13 -22.21 28.39
CA ARG A 9 -16.94 -22.34 27.16
C ARG A 9 -16.06 -22.82 25.99
N LEU A 10 -16.25 -24.07 25.60
CA LEU A 10 -15.67 -24.73 24.42
C LEU A 10 -16.02 -24.01 23.11
N THR A 11 -15.03 -23.76 22.25
CA THR A 11 -15.22 -23.46 20.83
C THR A 11 -14.58 -24.56 19.98
N ARG A 12 -15.42 -25.33 19.29
CA ARG A 12 -15.04 -26.37 18.31
C ARG A 12 -14.24 -25.74 17.16
N ARG A 13 -13.05 -26.27 16.87
CA ARG A 13 -12.41 -26.19 15.56
C ARG A 13 -12.51 -27.55 14.87
N PHE A 14 -13.30 -27.60 13.81
CA PHE A 14 -13.28 -28.68 12.83
C PHE A 14 -11.98 -28.60 12.04
N THR A 15 -11.13 -29.61 12.18
CA THR A 15 -10.08 -29.93 11.21
C THR A 15 -10.54 -31.10 10.37
N THR A 16 -10.99 -30.80 9.15
CA THR A 16 -11.14 -31.79 8.08
C THR A 16 -9.76 -32.05 7.48
N ARG A 17 -9.19 -33.23 7.74
CA ARG A 17 -8.14 -33.82 6.91
C ARG A 17 -8.52 -35.24 6.56
N THR A 18 -8.79 -35.42 5.26
CA THR A 18 -8.45 -36.59 4.44
C THR A 18 -8.73 -37.96 5.05
N ALA A 19 -9.87 -38.52 4.62
CA ALA A 19 -10.12 -39.95 4.62
C ALA A 19 -8.98 -40.69 3.93
N SER A 20 -8.32 -41.58 4.67
CA SER A 20 -7.61 -42.72 4.11
C SER A 20 -8.18 -43.98 4.79
N ILE A 21 -8.40 -44.97 3.94
CA ILE A 21 -9.16 -46.18 4.16
C ILE A 21 -8.46 -47.06 5.20
N ALA A 22 -9.17 -47.39 6.28
CA ALA A 22 -8.89 -48.57 7.09
C ALA A 22 -10.19 -49.36 7.21
N ARG A 23 -10.29 -50.39 6.37
CA ARG A 23 -11.35 -51.38 6.35
C ARG A 23 -11.16 -52.26 7.59
N VAL A 24 -11.98 -52.07 8.62
CA VAL A 24 -12.05 -52.99 9.77
C VAL A 24 -13.37 -53.72 9.67
N THR A 25 -13.29 -54.95 9.15
CA THR A 25 -14.29 -56.00 9.29
C THR A 25 -14.27 -56.52 10.72
N VAL A 26 -15.40 -56.42 11.43
CA VAL A 26 -15.69 -57.27 12.58
C VAL A 26 -17.11 -57.79 12.43
N THR A 27 -17.18 -59.11 12.32
CA THR A 27 -18.32 -60.02 12.37
C THR A 27 -18.83 -60.19 13.80
N GLY A 28 -20.15 -60.39 13.99
CA GLY A 28 -20.68 -61.06 15.19
C GLY A 28 -21.83 -60.33 15.90
N ASP A 29 -22.97 -61.03 15.99
CA ASP A 29 -24.28 -60.65 16.49
C ASP A 29 -24.39 -60.32 18.00
N GLY A 30 -25.45 -59.57 18.37
CA GLY A 30 -26.16 -59.75 19.65
C GLY A 30 -26.25 -58.54 20.61
N HIS A 31 -27.35 -57.80 20.53
CA HIS A 31 -28.12 -57.12 21.61
C HIS A 31 -27.42 -56.56 22.88
N GLN A 32 -27.37 -55.22 23.05
CA GLN A 32 -28.16 -54.42 24.02
C GLN A 32 -27.54 -53.04 24.35
N ALA A 33 -28.46 -52.07 24.47
CA ALA A 33 -28.45 -50.85 25.28
C ALA A 33 -27.44 -49.70 25.02
N VAL A 34 -28.03 -48.51 24.98
CA VAL A 34 -27.47 -47.19 24.65
C VAL A 34 -27.07 -46.46 25.94
N HIS A 35 -25.98 -45.67 25.87
CA HIS A 35 -25.57 -44.48 26.67
C HIS A 35 -24.19 -44.56 27.38
N PRO A 36 -23.46 -43.42 27.48
CA PRO A 36 -22.06 -43.36 27.09
C PRO A 36 -21.06 -43.19 28.26
N SER A 37 -19.86 -43.72 28.02
CA SER A 37 -18.53 -43.29 28.50
C SER A 37 -18.40 -41.74 28.57
N SER A 38 -17.60 -41.07 29.41
CA SER A 38 -16.36 -41.38 30.14
C SER A 38 -15.86 -40.07 30.78
N PHE A 39 -14.79 -40.13 31.58
CA PHE A 39 -13.57 -39.31 31.53
C PHE A 39 -13.06 -38.81 32.89
N GLU A 40 -12.08 -39.52 33.43
CA GLU A 40 -11.14 -39.04 34.44
C GLU A 40 -10.13 -38.04 33.85
N CYS A 41 -9.85 -36.98 34.60
CA CYS A 41 -8.95 -35.90 34.23
C CYS A 41 -7.58 -36.11 34.90
N HIS A 42 -6.58 -36.58 34.13
CA HIS A 42 -5.20 -36.62 34.60
C HIS A 42 -4.42 -35.37 34.13
N THR A 43 -4.05 -34.54 35.10
CA THR A 43 -3.15 -33.40 34.97
C THR A 43 -1.71 -33.86 34.71
N LYS A 44 -1.25 -33.81 33.45
CA LYS A 44 0.19 -33.93 33.12
C LYS A 44 0.83 -32.57 32.85
N ARG A 45 1.74 -32.23 33.76
CA ARG A 45 2.68 -31.10 33.78
C ARG A 45 3.48 -31.06 32.47
N LEU A 46 3.42 -29.96 31.72
CA LEU A 46 4.16 -29.75 30.47
C LEU A 46 5.65 -29.51 30.77
N THR A 47 6.47 -30.56 30.68
CA THR A 47 7.92 -30.45 30.53
C THR A 47 8.28 -30.02 29.11
N SER A 48 9.17 -29.04 28.96
CA SER A 48 9.64 -28.49 27.69
C SER A 48 10.28 -29.57 26.80
N VAL A 49 9.56 -29.97 25.75
CA VAL A 49 10.11 -30.84 24.70
C VAL A 49 10.97 -29.98 23.77
N ARG A 50 12.29 -30.09 23.93
CA ARG A 50 13.29 -29.56 22.99
C ARG A 50 13.11 -30.29 21.66
N ARG A 51 12.39 -29.69 20.70
CA ARG A 51 12.21 -30.26 19.36
C ARG A 51 13.57 -30.40 18.67
N LYS A 52 13.98 -31.63 18.40
CA LYS A 52 15.13 -31.98 17.57
C LYS A 52 14.85 -31.51 16.13
N LYS A 53 15.75 -30.70 15.57
CA LYS A 53 15.68 -30.14 14.22
C LYS A 53 15.76 -31.29 13.19
N PRO A 54 14.76 -31.52 12.31
CA PRO A 54 14.89 -32.50 11.23
C PRO A 54 15.88 -31.98 10.16
N PRO A 55 16.53 -32.88 9.40
CA PRO A 55 17.57 -32.51 8.45
C PRO A 55 16.98 -31.68 7.30
N MET A 56 17.72 -30.63 6.93
CA MET A 56 17.42 -29.69 5.85
C MET A 56 17.17 -30.41 4.52
N THR A 57 15.92 -30.40 4.06
CA THR A 57 15.62 -30.61 2.64
C THR A 57 15.51 -29.25 1.98
N ALA A 58 16.57 -28.86 1.27
CA ALA A 58 16.68 -27.56 0.59
C ALA A 58 15.54 -27.35 -0.42
N ASP A 59 14.62 -26.43 -0.11
CA ASP A 59 13.69 -25.87 -1.10
C ASP A 59 14.49 -25.10 -2.16
N ARG A 60 14.39 -25.54 -3.42
CA ARG A 60 15.10 -24.98 -4.57
C ARG A 60 14.70 -23.52 -4.90
N SER A 61 13.74 -22.92 -4.20
CA SER A 61 13.38 -21.50 -4.36
C SER A 61 14.29 -20.51 -3.60
N SER A 62 15.26 -20.99 -2.81
CA SER A 62 16.08 -20.18 -1.89
C SER A 62 17.26 -19.42 -2.53
N LYS A 63 17.63 -19.69 -3.79
CA LYS A 63 18.93 -19.25 -4.35
C LYS A 63 19.12 -17.75 -4.64
N ARG A 64 18.17 -16.84 -4.34
CA ARG A 64 18.32 -15.37 -4.56
C ARG A 64 17.75 -14.49 -3.45
N GLY A 65 17.79 -14.92 -2.19
CA GLY A 65 17.47 -14.08 -1.03
C GLY A 65 18.74 -13.62 -0.32
N ILE A 66 18.84 -12.32 0.00
CA ILE A 66 19.85 -11.82 0.94
C ILE A 66 19.22 -11.93 2.33
N THR A 67 19.72 -12.83 3.17
CA THR A 67 19.28 -12.90 4.57
C THR A 67 19.78 -11.68 5.32
N ILE A 68 18.87 -10.87 5.85
CA ILE A 68 19.18 -9.59 6.52
C ILE A 68 20.16 -9.81 7.70
N THR A 69 20.06 -10.96 8.35
CA THR A 69 20.88 -11.38 9.51
C THR A 69 22.32 -11.76 9.16
N GLN A 70 22.62 -12.08 7.90
CA GLN A 70 23.96 -12.57 7.51
C GLN A 70 24.95 -11.44 7.22
N ASN A 71 24.50 -10.28 6.75
CA ASN A 71 25.37 -9.13 6.52
C ASN A 71 25.50 -8.30 7.81
N ARG A 72 26.74 -8.12 8.29
CA ARG A 72 27.02 -7.42 9.56
C ARG A 72 26.45 -5.99 9.60
N VAL A 73 26.53 -5.25 8.49
CA VAL A 73 26.05 -3.85 8.40
C VAL A 73 24.54 -3.80 8.39
N VAL A 74 23.91 -4.64 7.57
CA VAL A 74 22.45 -4.71 7.45
C VAL A 74 21.83 -5.20 8.75
N ARG A 75 22.43 -6.21 9.38
CA ARG A 75 22.05 -6.69 10.70
C ARG A 75 22.13 -5.57 11.73
N PHE A 76 23.26 -4.85 11.81
CA PHE A 76 23.41 -3.73 12.74
C PHE A 76 22.32 -2.67 12.53
N LEU A 77 22.05 -2.28 11.28
CA LEU A 77 21.10 -1.22 10.95
C LEU A 77 19.64 -1.56 11.29
N PHE A 78 19.21 -2.82 11.04
CA PHE A 78 17.79 -3.22 11.14
C PHE A 78 17.43 -4.12 12.34
N THR A 79 18.44 -4.58 13.09
CA THR A 79 18.25 -5.44 14.27
C THR A 79 18.51 -4.68 15.57
N ASN A 80 19.31 -3.60 15.52
CA ASN A 80 19.64 -2.84 16.71
C ASN A 80 18.53 -1.86 17.09
N LYS A 81 17.87 -2.13 18.23
CA LYS A 81 16.82 -1.26 18.80
C LYS A 81 17.26 0.20 18.97
N ASN A 82 18.52 0.44 19.34
CA ASN A 82 19.02 1.79 19.58
C ASN A 82 19.15 2.57 18.28
N VAL A 83 19.58 1.91 17.20
CA VAL A 83 19.65 2.50 15.86
C VAL A 83 18.25 2.85 15.37
N GLN A 84 17.28 1.94 15.54
CA GLN A 84 15.90 2.22 15.20
C GLN A 84 15.34 3.42 16.00
N HIS A 85 15.62 3.51 17.29
CA HIS A 85 15.19 4.66 18.09
C HIS A 85 15.85 5.97 17.67
N ALA A 86 17.16 5.96 17.38
CA ALA A 86 17.89 7.13 16.91
C ALA A 86 17.36 7.64 15.56
N VAL A 87 17.14 6.74 14.59
CA VAL A 87 16.55 7.07 13.29
C VAL A 87 15.17 7.69 13.46
N ASN A 88 14.31 7.09 14.30
CA ASN A 88 12.97 7.61 14.54
C ASN A 88 12.97 8.96 15.24
N LEU A 89 13.86 9.16 16.22
CA LEU A 89 13.99 10.44 16.90
C LEU A 89 14.44 11.54 15.93
N LEU A 90 15.43 11.23 15.09
CA LEU A 90 15.92 12.14 14.06
C LEU A 90 14.81 12.50 13.07
N THR A 91 14.08 11.52 12.54
CA THR A 91 13.02 11.81 11.56
C THR A 91 11.84 12.57 12.17
N VAL A 92 11.49 12.30 13.43
CA VAL A 92 10.49 13.09 14.16
C VAL A 92 10.97 14.53 14.39
N ALA A 93 12.24 14.72 14.77
CA ALA A 93 12.81 16.05 14.96
C ALA A 93 12.82 16.87 13.65
N VAL A 94 13.29 16.27 12.55
CA VAL A 94 13.26 16.90 11.22
C VAL A 94 11.83 17.20 10.79
N PHE A 95 10.89 16.30 11.05
CA PHE A 95 9.47 16.50 10.72
C PHE A 95 8.87 17.70 11.45
N PHE A 96 9.03 17.80 12.78
CA PHE A 96 8.53 18.96 13.53
C PHE A 96 9.27 20.25 13.19
N TYR A 97 10.57 20.19 12.90
CA TYR A 97 11.32 21.34 12.41
C TYR A 97 10.79 21.84 11.06
N ALA A 98 10.50 20.93 10.13
CA ALA A 98 9.90 21.27 8.84
C ALA A 98 8.49 21.90 9.02
N LEU A 99 7.67 21.40 9.96
CA LEU A 99 6.37 22.02 10.27
C LEU A 99 6.53 23.44 10.84
N TYR A 100 7.48 23.64 11.75
CA TYR A 100 7.78 24.96 12.30
C TYR A 100 8.22 25.94 11.19
N ARG A 101 9.14 25.51 10.33
CA ARG A 101 9.60 26.32 9.18
C ARG A 101 8.52 26.55 8.13
N ALA A 102 7.57 25.62 7.95
CA ALA A 102 6.39 25.83 7.12
C ALA A 102 5.47 26.93 7.69
N ALA A 103 5.34 26.99 9.02
CA ALA A 103 4.50 27.97 9.70
C ALA A 103 5.09 29.39 9.68
N VAL A 104 6.40 29.52 9.98
CA VAL A 104 7.08 30.81 10.18
C VAL A 104 7.82 31.30 8.94
N GLY A 105 8.17 30.40 8.02
CA GLY A 105 8.96 30.73 6.82
C GLY A 105 8.21 31.56 5.78
N PRO A 106 8.85 31.79 4.62
CA PRO A 106 8.28 32.55 3.51
C PRO A 106 6.90 32.04 3.07
N THR A 107 6.06 32.94 2.57
CA THR A 107 4.73 32.59 2.04
C THR A 107 4.80 31.90 0.69
N ASP A 108 5.87 32.13 -0.07
CA ASP A 108 6.15 31.44 -1.32
C ASP A 108 6.54 29.97 -1.04
N SER A 109 5.82 29.03 -1.63
CA SER A 109 6.06 27.59 -1.46
C SER A 109 7.40 27.15 -2.01
N GLY A 110 7.93 27.82 -3.03
CA GLY A 110 9.23 27.50 -3.60
C GLY A 110 10.38 27.79 -2.64
N GLN A 111 10.30 28.89 -1.88
CA GLN A 111 11.37 29.32 -0.97
C GLN A 111 11.16 28.84 0.47
N ASN A 112 9.99 28.28 0.77
CA ASN A 112 9.70 27.79 2.11
C ASN A 112 10.32 26.41 2.34
N PHE A 113 11.30 26.34 3.24
CA PHE A 113 11.96 25.09 3.64
C PHE A 113 10.98 23.98 3.99
N GLY A 114 9.92 24.28 4.76
CA GLY A 114 8.95 23.27 5.15
C GLY A 114 8.22 22.68 3.95
N SER A 115 7.65 23.51 3.08
CA SER A 115 6.97 23.06 1.86
C SER A 115 7.89 22.28 0.93
N VAL A 116 9.10 22.78 0.67
CA VAL A 116 10.08 22.10 -0.17
C VAL A 116 10.49 20.76 0.41
N VAL A 117 10.73 20.67 1.72
CA VAL A 117 11.03 19.39 2.39
C VAL A 117 9.88 18.41 2.24
N PHE A 118 8.62 18.84 2.45
CA PHE A 118 7.47 17.95 2.38
C PHE A 118 7.17 17.47 0.95
N PHE A 119 7.11 18.38 -0.02
CA PHE A 119 6.59 18.07 -1.36
C PHE A 119 7.71 17.86 -2.38
N GLY A 120 8.73 18.71 -2.38
CA GLY A 120 9.85 18.65 -3.34
C GLY A 120 10.89 17.57 -3.01
N PHE A 121 11.25 17.41 -1.74
CA PHE A 121 12.31 16.48 -1.31
C PHE A 121 11.76 15.15 -0.78
N TRP A 122 10.75 15.19 0.09
CA TRP A 122 10.27 13.99 0.75
C TRP A 122 9.25 13.22 -0.10
N TRP A 123 8.14 13.85 -0.50
CA TRP A 123 7.03 13.14 -1.15
C TRP A 123 7.38 12.67 -2.56
N ALA A 124 7.88 13.56 -3.42
CA ALA A 124 8.17 13.22 -4.82
C ALA A 124 9.33 12.21 -4.93
N PRO A 125 10.61 12.55 -4.68
CA PRO A 125 11.70 11.62 -4.97
C PRO A 125 11.83 10.53 -3.91
N ILE A 126 11.90 10.88 -2.62
CA ILE A 126 12.20 9.87 -1.59
C ILE A 126 11.05 8.86 -1.44
N MET A 127 9.82 9.34 -1.28
CA MET A 127 8.71 8.42 -1.06
C MET A 127 8.42 7.58 -2.31
N ILE A 128 8.16 8.17 -3.49
CA ILE A 128 7.81 7.41 -4.70
C ILE A 128 8.92 6.41 -5.08
N LEU A 129 10.19 6.83 -5.07
CA LEU A 129 11.30 5.90 -5.36
C LEU A 129 11.38 4.79 -4.30
N SER A 130 11.23 5.13 -3.01
CA SER A 130 11.26 4.10 -1.96
C SER A 130 10.13 3.09 -2.11
N LEU A 131 8.94 3.52 -2.53
CA LEU A 131 7.79 2.65 -2.76
C LEU A 131 8.00 1.72 -3.95
N LEU A 132 8.64 2.22 -5.02
CA LEU A 132 8.95 1.42 -6.20
C LEU A 132 10.10 0.44 -5.94
N PHE A 133 11.17 0.85 -5.26
CA PHE A 133 12.36 0.00 -5.11
C PHE A 133 12.41 -0.81 -3.82
N PHE A 134 11.93 -0.26 -2.72
CA PHE A 134 12.05 -0.85 -1.37
C PHE A 134 10.69 -1.14 -0.71
N GLY A 135 9.60 -1.00 -1.47
CA GLY A 135 8.23 -1.27 -1.02
C GLY A 135 7.87 -0.47 0.24
N ARG A 136 7.52 -1.16 1.32
CA ARG A 136 7.01 -0.51 2.54
C ARG A 136 8.08 -0.09 3.55
N ILE A 137 9.37 -0.21 3.23
CA ILE A 137 10.44 0.05 4.20
C ILE A 137 10.38 1.46 4.79
N TRP A 138 9.73 2.39 4.10
CA TRP A 138 9.48 3.75 4.58
C TRP A 138 8.89 3.81 6.01
N CYS A 139 8.03 2.85 6.39
CA CYS A 139 7.47 2.79 7.74
C CYS A 139 8.51 2.60 8.86
N TYR A 140 9.74 2.17 8.52
CA TYR A 140 10.88 2.15 9.44
C TYR A 140 11.36 3.56 9.79
N PHE A 141 11.39 4.47 8.81
CA PHE A 141 11.84 5.86 8.95
C PHE A 141 10.69 6.84 9.26
N CYS A 142 9.45 6.41 9.06
CA CYS A 142 8.27 7.27 9.12
C CYS A 142 8.07 7.92 10.51
N PRO A 143 8.02 9.28 10.59
CA PRO A 143 7.82 9.98 11.86
C PRO A 143 6.46 9.69 12.48
N LEU A 144 5.39 9.56 11.67
CA LEU A 144 4.07 9.15 12.16
C LEU A 144 4.10 7.74 12.77
N GLY A 145 4.85 6.81 12.17
CA GLY A 145 5.02 5.47 12.72
C GLY A 145 5.72 5.50 14.08
N ALA A 146 6.72 6.36 14.26
CA ALA A 146 7.39 6.56 15.54
C ALA A 146 6.44 7.13 16.60
N ILE A 147 5.67 8.16 16.26
CA ILE A 147 4.67 8.78 17.15
C ILE A 147 3.64 7.72 17.58
N VAL A 148 3.05 6.99 16.63
CA VAL A 148 2.07 5.92 16.92
C VAL A 148 2.65 4.86 17.85
N ARG A 149 3.90 4.42 17.64
CA ARG A 149 4.53 3.43 18.52
C ARG A 149 4.79 3.95 19.93
N PHE A 150 5.09 5.25 20.05
CA PHE A 150 5.29 5.89 21.34
C PHE A 150 3.97 6.04 22.10
N THR A 151 2.94 6.59 21.45
CA THR A 151 1.63 6.85 22.06
C THR A 151 0.86 5.58 22.39
N GLN A 152 1.00 4.52 21.59
CA GLN A 152 0.33 3.25 21.86
C GLN A 152 0.76 2.62 23.19
N ARG A 153 1.89 3.01 23.80
CA ARG A 153 2.29 2.53 25.15
C ARG A 153 1.30 2.95 26.24
N PHE A 154 0.55 4.03 26.00
CA PHE A 154 -0.42 4.61 26.91
C PHE A 154 -1.86 4.27 26.53
N GLY A 155 -2.07 3.48 25.46
CA GLY A 155 -3.39 3.21 24.91
C GLY A 155 -4.17 2.08 25.59
N LEU A 156 -5.49 2.09 25.44
CA LEU A 156 -6.47 1.12 25.94
C LEU A 156 -6.35 -0.30 25.35
N GLN A 157 -5.48 -0.48 24.35
CA GLN A 157 -5.22 -1.74 23.64
C GLN A 157 -6.47 -2.46 23.09
N ARG A 158 -7.50 -1.73 22.63
CA ARG A 158 -8.67 -2.36 22.01
C ARG A 158 -8.31 -2.97 20.66
N HIS A 159 -8.98 -4.06 20.29
CA HIS A 159 -8.89 -4.62 18.94
C HIS A 159 -9.60 -3.69 17.95
N PHE A 160 -8.99 -3.48 16.79
CA PHE A 160 -9.65 -2.72 15.72
C PHE A 160 -10.86 -3.53 15.23
N PRO A 161 -12.07 -2.94 15.13
CA PRO A 161 -13.26 -3.66 14.69
C PRO A 161 -13.15 -3.96 13.20
N MET A 162 -12.41 -5.03 12.87
CA MET A 162 -12.35 -5.55 11.52
C MET A 162 -13.71 -6.20 11.25
N TYR A 163 -14.57 -5.50 10.49
CA TYR A 163 -15.91 -5.93 10.12
C TYR A 163 -15.84 -7.21 9.28
N THR A 164 -15.73 -8.37 9.92
CA THR A 164 -15.53 -9.65 9.22
C THR A 164 -16.83 -10.37 8.86
N ARG A 165 -18.03 -9.87 9.22
CA ARG A 165 -19.27 -10.65 9.03
C ARG A 165 -20.60 -9.93 8.79
N SER A 166 -20.67 -8.60 8.74
CA SER A 166 -21.98 -7.93 8.59
C SER A 166 -22.19 -7.42 7.18
N LYS A 167 -23.14 -8.02 6.44
CA LYS A 167 -23.76 -7.48 5.22
C LYS A 167 -24.64 -6.25 5.55
N ARG A 168 -24.16 -5.31 6.36
CA ARG A 168 -24.87 -4.05 6.58
C ARG A 168 -24.44 -3.08 5.50
N VAL A 169 -25.40 -2.76 4.67
CA VAL A 169 -25.29 -1.80 3.59
C VAL A 169 -25.64 -0.43 4.19
N ALA A 170 -24.71 0.51 4.16
CA ALA A 170 -25.03 1.93 4.33
C ALA A 170 -24.95 2.56 2.94
N PHE A 171 -26.01 3.23 2.48
CA PHE A 171 -26.09 3.83 1.14
C PHE A 171 -25.92 2.86 -0.05
N GLY A 172 -26.48 1.65 0.01
CA GLY A 172 -26.48 0.72 -1.13
C GLY A 172 -25.16 -0.01 -1.42
N LEU A 173 -24.06 0.37 -0.75
CA LEU A 173 -22.75 -0.28 -0.89
C LEU A 173 -22.49 -1.27 0.26
N PRO A 174 -22.02 -2.50 -0.02
CA PRO A 174 -21.62 -3.43 1.03
C PRO A 174 -20.49 -2.81 1.86
N LEU A 175 -20.76 -2.56 3.14
CA LEU A 175 -19.80 -2.01 4.11
C LEU A 175 -18.79 -3.08 4.57
N SER A 176 -18.36 -3.96 3.70
CA SER A 176 -17.12 -4.71 3.91
C SER A 176 -16.01 -3.86 3.30
N VAL A 177 -15.42 -2.97 4.10
CA VAL A 177 -14.09 -2.44 3.80
C VAL A 177 -14.00 -1.89 2.36
N LEU A 178 -14.87 -0.96 1.94
CA LEU A 178 -14.52 -0.06 0.83
C LEU A 178 -13.35 0.79 1.36
N SER A 179 -12.14 0.22 1.31
CA SER A 179 -11.23 0.20 2.46
C SER A 179 -10.97 1.59 3.04
N LEU A 180 -10.99 1.71 4.37
CA LEU A 180 -10.69 2.95 5.06
C LEU A 180 -9.37 3.59 4.55
N THR A 181 -8.43 2.79 4.05
CA THR A 181 -7.22 3.24 3.35
C THR A 181 -7.46 3.93 2.00
N THR A 182 -8.43 3.47 1.20
CA THR A 182 -8.84 4.15 -0.05
C THR A 182 -9.50 5.48 0.26
N LEU A 183 -10.46 5.51 1.20
CA LEU A 183 -11.12 6.75 1.57
C LEU A 183 -10.13 7.77 2.13
N THR A 184 -9.26 7.35 3.05
CA THR A 184 -8.24 8.23 3.63
C THR A 184 -7.22 8.69 2.59
N PHE A 185 -6.88 7.87 1.59
CA PHE A 185 -6.06 8.31 0.45
C PHE A 185 -6.76 9.39 -0.38
N VAL A 186 -8.03 9.18 -0.75
CA VAL A 186 -8.82 10.17 -1.51
C VAL A 186 -8.90 11.49 -0.77
N LEU A 187 -9.21 11.47 0.53
CA LEU A 187 -9.29 12.67 1.37
C LEU A 187 -7.94 13.36 1.54
N ALA A 188 -6.87 12.59 1.76
CA ALA A 188 -5.51 13.14 1.89
C ALA A 188 -5.04 13.76 0.58
N ARG A 189 -5.28 13.09 -0.55
CA ARG A 189 -4.88 13.59 -1.87
C ARG A 189 -5.68 14.83 -2.26
N TRP A 190 -6.97 14.88 -1.96
CA TRP A 190 -7.79 16.08 -2.10
C TRP A 190 -7.29 17.23 -1.22
N GLY A 191 -6.98 16.95 0.04
CA GLY A 191 -6.40 17.95 0.94
C GLY A 191 -5.05 18.49 0.46
N MET A 192 -4.21 17.65 -0.14
CA MET A 192 -2.91 18.09 -0.65
C MET A 192 -3.03 19.04 -1.85
N ALA A 193 -3.80 18.69 -2.88
CA ALA A 193 -3.89 19.54 -4.08
C ALA A 193 -5.01 20.57 -4.04
N ASP A 194 -6.24 20.18 -3.70
CA ASP A 194 -7.41 21.05 -3.90
C ASP A 194 -7.61 22.02 -2.72
N LEU A 195 -7.35 21.57 -1.48
CA LEU A 195 -7.22 22.49 -0.33
C LEU A 195 -5.88 23.24 -0.32
N GLY A 196 -4.98 22.96 -1.26
CA GLY A 196 -3.77 23.75 -1.45
C GLY A 196 -2.73 23.70 -0.37
N VAL A 197 -2.62 22.55 0.28
CA VAL A 197 -1.55 22.33 1.24
C VAL A 197 -0.18 22.31 0.54
N SER A 198 -0.12 21.91 -0.74
CA SER A 198 1.12 21.96 -1.52
C SER A 198 1.59 23.38 -1.87
N TYR A 199 0.67 24.29 -2.21
CA TYR A 199 1.01 25.65 -2.65
C TYR A 199 0.96 26.73 -1.56
N LEU A 200 0.33 26.46 -0.40
CA LEU A 200 0.34 27.37 0.75
C LEU A 200 1.09 26.77 1.94
N PRO A 201 2.34 27.20 2.20
CA PRO A 201 3.15 26.68 3.31
C PRO A 201 2.45 26.76 4.67
N ARG A 202 1.68 27.84 4.90
CA ARG A 202 0.94 28.05 6.14
C ARG A 202 -0.13 26.97 6.39
N ARG A 203 -0.60 26.25 5.37
CA ARG A 203 -1.58 25.15 5.53
C ARG A 203 -0.94 23.83 5.91
N VAL A 204 0.37 23.65 5.65
CA VAL A 204 1.13 22.42 5.93
C VAL A 204 1.09 21.99 7.40
N PRO A 205 1.34 22.88 8.39
CA PRO A 205 1.27 22.52 9.81
C PRO A 205 -0.11 22.02 10.21
N TYR A 206 -1.18 22.74 9.85
CA TYR A 206 -2.55 22.36 10.20
C TYR A 206 -2.93 21.00 9.64
N TYR A 207 -2.57 20.74 8.38
CA TYR A 207 -2.82 19.47 7.71
C TYR A 207 -2.12 18.29 8.43
N TRP A 208 -0.81 18.42 8.69
CA TRP A 208 -0.07 17.35 9.35
C TRP A 208 -0.44 17.18 10.83
N LEU A 209 -0.73 18.27 11.56
CA LEU A 209 -1.20 18.20 12.94
C LEU A 209 -2.56 17.50 13.04
N ALA A 210 -3.46 17.71 12.07
CA ALA A 210 -4.73 16.98 12.01
C ALA A 210 -4.49 15.46 11.82
N ILE A 211 -3.59 15.08 10.90
CA ILE A 211 -3.22 13.66 10.70
C ILE A 211 -2.57 13.07 11.96
N ILE A 212 -1.69 13.81 12.62
CA ILE A 212 -1.09 13.40 13.90
C ILE A 212 -2.19 13.22 14.96
N GLY A 213 -3.14 14.15 15.08
CA GLY A 213 -4.25 14.05 16.01
C GLY A 213 -5.06 12.76 15.82
N VAL A 214 -5.39 12.42 14.57
CA VAL A 214 -6.05 11.14 14.23
C VAL A 214 -5.15 9.95 14.56
N ALA A 215 -3.86 10.01 14.22
CA ALA A 215 -2.91 8.93 14.51
C ALA A 215 -2.78 8.66 16.01
N VAL A 216 -2.67 9.72 16.82
CA VAL A 216 -2.61 9.65 18.28
C VAL A 216 -3.92 9.09 18.83
N ALA A 217 -5.08 9.63 18.43
CA ALA A 217 -6.38 9.14 18.89
C ALA A 217 -6.59 7.65 18.60
N VAL A 218 -6.31 7.21 17.37
CA VAL A 218 -6.41 5.80 16.97
C VAL A 218 -5.41 4.93 17.75
N SER A 219 -4.18 5.40 18.00
CA SER A 219 -3.16 4.66 18.75
C SER A 219 -3.45 4.55 20.25
N LEU A 220 -4.16 5.53 20.82
CA LEU A 220 -4.58 5.49 22.22
C LEU A 220 -5.76 4.53 22.42
N VAL A 221 -6.61 4.32 21.40
CA VAL A 221 -7.74 3.39 21.50
C VAL A 221 -7.32 1.97 21.11
N TYR A 222 -6.64 1.83 19.98
CA TYR A 222 -6.44 0.54 19.30
C TYR A 222 -4.98 0.05 19.32
N GLN A 223 -4.82 -1.26 19.46
CA GLN A 223 -3.50 -1.90 19.54
C GLN A 223 -2.84 -2.17 18.17
N ARG A 224 -1.58 -2.61 18.24
CA ARG A 224 -0.76 -3.13 17.13
C ARG A 224 -0.69 -2.15 15.94
N GLN A 225 -0.47 -0.86 16.19
CA GLN A 225 -0.33 0.18 15.16
C GLN A 225 -1.53 0.21 14.19
N ALA A 226 -2.76 0.16 14.72
CA ALA A 226 -3.98 0.13 13.91
C ALA A 226 -4.07 1.31 12.91
N PHE A 227 -3.60 2.50 13.29
CA PHE A 227 -3.51 3.64 12.37
C PHE A 227 -2.71 3.30 11.11
N CYS A 228 -1.48 2.81 11.29
CA CYS A 228 -0.59 2.46 10.17
C CYS A 228 -1.13 1.30 9.33
N ARG A 229 -2.01 0.45 9.86
CA ARG A 229 -2.58 -0.71 9.12
C ARG A 229 -3.88 -0.39 8.38
N TYR A 230 -4.73 0.47 8.94
CA TYR A 230 -6.11 0.63 8.48
C TYR A 230 -6.51 2.08 8.15
N VAL A 231 -5.83 3.08 8.70
CA VAL A 231 -6.27 4.49 8.64
C VAL A 231 -5.29 5.39 7.90
N CYS A 232 -4.00 5.05 7.91
CA CYS A 232 -2.97 5.87 7.26
C CYS A 232 -3.24 5.97 5.75
N PRO A 233 -3.34 7.19 5.18
CA PRO A 233 -3.62 7.39 3.75
C PRO A 233 -2.62 6.70 2.82
N ALA A 234 -1.36 6.60 3.25
CA ALA A 234 -0.32 5.96 2.46
C ALA A 234 -0.45 4.43 2.42
N THR A 235 -1.12 3.80 3.39
CA THR A 235 -1.05 2.34 3.55
C THR A 235 -1.63 1.59 2.35
N GLY A 236 -2.75 2.05 1.78
CA GLY A 236 -3.33 1.44 0.57
C GLY A 236 -2.39 1.54 -0.62
N VAL A 237 -1.85 2.73 -0.87
CA VAL A 237 -0.89 3.00 -1.95
C VAL A 237 0.35 2.14 -1.80
N MET A 238 0.93 2.11 -0.60
CA MET A 238 2.09 1.29 -0.24
C MET A 238 1.84 -0.22 -0.41
N SER A 239 0.58 -0.67 -0.26
CA SER A 239 0.20 -2.06 -0.46
C SER A 239 0.27 -2.46 -1.93
N VAL A 240 -0.27 -1.61 -2.80
CA VAL A 240 -0.26 -1.85 -4.24
C VAL A 240 1.13 -1.66 -4.81
N THR A 241 1.82 -0.55 -4.50
CA THR A 241 3.17 -0.28 -5.00
C THR A 241 4.16 -1.37 -4.60
N ALA A 242 4.05 -1.91 -3.37
CA ALA A 242 4.92 -2.99 -2.93
C ALA A 242 4.84 -4.21 -3.84
N LYS A 243 3.68 -4.55 -4.44
CA LYS A 243 3.54 -5.68 -5.39
C LYS A 243 4.35 -5.48 -6.69
N PHE A 244 4.65 -4.22 -7.03
CA PHE A 244 5.50 -3.84 -8.15
C PHE A 244 6.96 -3.66 -7.76
N SER A 245 7.27 -3.72 -6.46
CA SER A 245 8.64 -3.53 -5.98
C SER A 245 9.51 -4.77 -6.21
N PRO A 246 10.77 -4.58 -6.68
CA PRO A 246 11.69 -5.69 -6.89
C PRO A 246 12.24 -6.26 -5.58
N LEU A 247 12.15 -5.53 -4.47
CA LEU A 247 12.59 -6.00 -3.16
C LEU A 247 11.38 -6.29 -2.26
N GLU A 248 11.29 -7.51 -1.75
CA GLU A 248 10.31 -7.90 -0.72
C GLU A 248 11.01 -8.28 0.57
N VAL A 249 10.41 -7.89 1.71
CA VAL A 249 10.80 -8.41 3.01
C VAL A 249 9.86 -9.56 3.30
N ALA A 250 10.41 -10.77 3.36
CA ALA A 250 9.67 -12.00 3.56
C ALA A 250 10.27 -12.79 4.71
N GLN A 251 9.42 -13.53 5.42
CA GLN A 251 9.89 -14.51 6.39
C GLN A 251 10.39 -15.77 5.69
N ASN A 252 11.39 -16.39 6.30
CA ASN A 252 11.71 -17.77 5.98
C ASN A 252 10.59 -18.68 6.55
N LYS A 253 10.02 -19.53 5.69
CA LYS A 253 8.88 -20.40 6.02
C LYS A 253 9.24 -21.44 7.10
N GLU A 254 10.52 -21.72 7.29
CA GLU A 254 11.01 -22.78 8.17
C GLU A 254 11.28 -22.28 9.61
N THR A 255 11.60 -21.00 9.78
CA THR A 255 11.93 -20.39 11.09
C THR A 255 10.76 -19.61 11.71
N GLY A 256 9.83 -19.10 10.88
CA GLY A 256 8.51 -18.66 11.34
C GLY A 256 8.52 -17.57 12.41
N VAL A 257 9.18 -16.45 12.16
CA VAL A 257 9.23 -15.30 13.08
C VAL A 257 7.80 -14.84 13.41
N LYS A 258 7.43 -14.70 14.69
CA LYS A 258 6.09 -14.17 15.03
C LYS A 258 6.12 -12.65 14.94
N CYS A 259 5.46 -12.07 13.96
CA CYS A 259 5.40 -10.61 13.81
C CYS A 259 4.51 -10.00 14.91
N ALA A 260 5.11 -9.24 15.83
CA ALA A 260 4.41 -8.63 16.97
C ALA A 260 3.30 -7.63 16.57
N THR A 261 3.33 -7.10 15.35
CA THR A 261 2.35 -6.13 14.84
C THR A 261 1.16 -6.74 14.09
N LEU A 262 1.19 -8.04 13.77
CA LEU A 262 0.07 -8.68 13.08
C LEU A 262 -0.96 -9.23 14.05
N GLU A 263 -2.22 -8.82 13.92
CA GLU A 263 -3.36 -9.25 14.76
C GLU A 263 -3.59 -10.77 14.76
N TYR A 264 -3.28 -11.40 13.63
CA TYR A 264 -3.43 -12.84 13.40
C TYR A 264 -2.05 -13.43 13.16
N GLU A 265 -1.84 -14.65 13.66
CA GLU A 265 -0.77 -15.54 13.23
C GLU A 265 -1.02 -15.79 11.73
N SER A 266 -0.49 -14.90 10.88
CA SER A 266 -0.57 -15.07 9.45
C SER A 266 0.48 -16.09 9.06
N ASP A 267 0.10 -17.14 8.36
CA ASP A 267 1.03 -18.15 7.84
C ASP A 267 2.12 -17.54 6.92
N TYR A 268 1.99 -16.27 6.50
CA TYR A 268 2.93 -15.59 5.61
C TYR A 268 3.08 -14.09 5.94
N LEU A 269 4.24 -13.68 6.46
CA LEU A 269 4.63 -12.25 6.50
C LEU A 269 5.16 -11.82 5.13
N SER A 270 4.40 -10.97 4.43
CA SER A 270 4.86 -10.28 3.21
C SER A 270 4.49 -8.79 3.25
N THR A 271 5.40 -7.95 2.73
CA THR A 271 5.20 -6.49 2.60
C THR A 271 4.09 -6.11 1.63
N ASP A 272 3.67 -7.03 0.76
CA ASP A 272 2.56 -6.83 -0.18
C ASP A 272 1.16 -6.95 0.44
N ARG A 273 1.02 -7.46 1.68
CA ARG A 273 -0.30 -7.59 2.35
C ARG A 273 -0.45 -6.72 3.58
N ARG A 274 -0.02 -7.24 4.74
CA ARG A 274 -0.24 -6.60 6.05
C ARG A 274 1.04 -6.25 6.78
N CYS A 275 2.20 -6.70 6.29
CA CYS A 275 3.48 -6.29 6.87
C CYS A 275 3.74 -4.83 6.51
N THR A 276 3.86 -3.98 7.53
CA THR A 276 4.25 -2.57 7.36
C THR A 276 5.76 -2.40 7.24
N ALA A 277 6.56 -3.47 7.11
CA ALA A 277 8.03 -3.41 7.04
C ALA A 277 8.70 -2.56 8.15
N CYS A 278 8.09 -2.51 9.34
CA CYS A 278 8.59 -1.69 10.45
C CYS A 278 9.83 -2.26 11.15
N MET A 279 10.32 -3.45 10.75
CA MET A 279 11.49 -4.15 11.31
C MET A 279 11.47 -4.34 12.83
N ARG A 280 10.27 -4.39 13.42
CA ARG A 280 10.12 -4.65 14.85
C ARG A 280 10.36 -6.12 15.19
N CYS A 281 9.95 -7.04 14.29
CA CYS A 281 10.20 -8.46 14.46
C CYS A 281 11.69 -8.80 14.50
N THR A 282 12.53 -8.14 13.69
CA THR A 282 13.99 -8.32 13.72
C THR A 282 14.61 -7.68 14.96
N SER A 283 14.07 -6.56 15.45
CA SER A 283 14.58 -5.91 16.66
C SER A 283 14.18 -6.65 17.96
N GLU A 284 13.03 -7.34 17.97
CA GLU A 284 12.55 -8.13 19.11
C GLU A 284 13.04 -9.58 19.08
N GLN A 285 13.26 -10.15 17.89
CA GLN A 285 13.76 -11.51 17.68
C GLN A 285 14.99 -11.46 16.75
N PRO A 286 16.16 -11.05 17.28
CA PRO A 286 17.36 -10.78 16.47
C PRO A 286 18.04 -12.02 15.89
N ASP A 287 17.70 -13.20 16.43
CA ASP A 287 18.24 -14.50 16.01
C ASP A 287 17.36 -15.21 14.98
N GLU A 288 16.19 -14.63 14.67
CA GLU A 288 15.22 -15.18 13.74
C GLU A 288 15.41 -14.60 12.33
N ASP A 289 15.46 -15.47 11.33
CA ASP A 289 15.83 -15.08 9.97
C ASP A 289 14.68 -14.39 9.21
N VAL A 290 14.93 -13.13 8.83
CA VAL A 290 14.14 -12.37 7.86
C VAL A 290 14.96 -12.17 6.60
N GLU A 291 14.35 -12.43 5.44
CA GLU A 291 15.02 -12.38 4.14
C GLU A 291 14.55 -11.16 3.35
N LEU A 292 15.49 -10.48 2.70
CA LEU A 292 15.22 -9.55 1.62
C LEU A 292 15.34 -10.31 0.30
N ARG A 293 14.22 -10.53 -0.38
CA ARG A 293 14.19 -11.30 -1.63
C ARG A 293 14.05 -10.37 -2.82
N PHE A 294 14.83 -10.67 -3.85
CA PHE A 294 14.68 -10.02 -5.15
C PHE A 294 13.60 -10.74 -5.96
N ARG A 295 12.69 -9.97 -6.57
CA ARG A 295 11.65 -10.45 -7.48
C ARG A 295 11.50 -9.51 -8.66
N TRP A 296 10.90 -10.00 -9.73
CA TRP A 296 10.58 -9.16 -10.88
C TRP A 296 9.41 -8.21 -10.53
N PRO A 297 9.48 -6.91 -10.89
CA PRO A 297 8.37 -5.97 -10.71
C PRO A 297 7.04 -6.49 -11.26
N GLY A 298 6.02 -6.60 -10.41
CA GLY A 298 4.69 -7.07 -10.80
C GLY A 298 4.49 -8.60 -10.75
N ALA A 299 5.55 -9.38 -10.49
CA ALA A 299 5.44 -10.84 -10.36
C ALA A 299 4.45 -11.27 -9.26
N LYS A 300 4.26 -10.42 -8.23
CA LYS A 300 3.32 -10.72 -7.15
C LYS A 300 1.87 -10.56 -7.56
N VAL A 301 1.56 -9.58 -8.42
CA VAL A 301 0.21 -9.42 -8.99
C VAL A 301 -0.21 -10.66 -9.77
N ILE A 302 0.75 -11.26 -10.49
CA ILE A 302 0.51 -12.44 -11.33
C ILE A 302 0.35 -13.72 -10.49
N THR A 303 1.16 -13.87 -9.43
CA THR A 303 1.21 -15.10 -8.62
C THR A 303 0.21 -15.12 -7.47
N GLU A 304 -0.41 -13.99 -7.15
CA GLU A 304 -1.37 -13.89 -6.06
C GLU A 304 -2.70 -14.55 -6.41
N ARG A 305 -3.07 -15.57 -5.62
CA ARG A 305 -4.29 -16.37 -5.87
C ARG A 305 -5.58 -15.65 -5.50
N ILE A 306 -5.56 -14.80 -4.47
CA ILE A 306 -6.74 -14.13 -3.89
C ILE A 306 -6.42 -12.65 -3.71
N PRO A 307 -6.60 -11.82 -4.75
CA PRO A 307 -6.51 -10.37 -4.60
C PRO A 307 -7.70 -9.83 -3.82
N LEU A 308 -7.47 -8.78 -3.03
CA LEU A 308 -8.54 -8.11 -2.31
C LEU A 308 -9.18 -7.05 -3.22
N VAL A 309 -10.50 -6.90 -3.15
CA VAL A 309 -11.25 -5.83 -3.85
C VAL A 309 -10.66 -4.46 -3.53
N ASP A 310 -10.25 -4.25 -2.29
CA ASP A 310 -9.62 -3.03 -1.77
C ASP A 310 -8.36 -2.64 -2.55
N GLU A 311 -7.53 -3.62 -2.90
CA GLU A 311 -6.28 -3.41 -3.64
C GLU A 311 -6.55 -3.05 -5.10
N ALA A 312 -7.59 -3.64 -5.70
CA ALA A 312 -8.05 -3.25 -7.03
C ALA A 312 -8.61 -1.82 -7.03
N ILE A 313 -9.45 -1.47 -6.05
CA ILE A 313 -10.02 -0.12 -5.95
C ILE A 313 -8.92 0.93 -5.76
N ILE A 314 -7.97 0.72 -4.84
CA ILE A 314 -6.90 1.71 -4.65
C ILE A 314 -6.02 1.85 -5.90
N ALA A 315 -5.73 0.76 -6.63
CA ALA A 315 -5.02 0.84 -7.91
C ALA A 315 -5.76 1.73 -8.92
N LEU A 316 -7.08 1.55 -9.03
CA LEU A 316 -7.94 2.37 -9.89
C LEU A 316 -8.06 3.81 -9.42
N VAL A 317 -8.09 4.05 -8.11
CA VAL A 317 -8.09 5.40 -7.54
C VAL A 317 -6.76 6.10 -7.79
N ILE A 318 -5.62 5.41 -7.70
CA ILE A 318 -4.31 6.00 -8.06
C ILE A 318 -4.31 6.42 -9.53
N TRP A 319 -4.86 5.59 -10.42
CA TRP A 319 -5.03 5.95 -11.84
C TRP A 319 -6.04 7.09 -12.05
N GLY A 320 -7.16 7.11 -11.32
CA GLY A 320 -8.18 8.16 -11.44
C GLY A 320 -7.76 9.52 -10.88
N ALA A 321 -7.23 9.51 -9.66
CA ALA A 321 -6.88 10.70 -8.88
C ALA A 321 -5.63 11.43 -9.39
N ILE A 322 -4.77 10.73 -10.16
CA ILE A 322 -3.50 11.27 -10.63
C ILE A 322 -3.57 11.52 -12.15
N PRO A 323 -3.35 10.53 -13.05
CA PRO A 323 -3.32 10.82 -14.48
C PRO A 323 -4.68 11.24 -15.03
N ILE A 324 -5.78 10.57 -14.69
CA ILE A 324 -7.10 10.97 -15.26
C ILE A 324 -7.51 12.36 -14.80
N ASN A 325 -7.21 12.74 -13.55
CA ASN A 325 -7.49 14.08 -13.05
C ASN A 325 -6.70 15.18 -13.77
N PHE A 326 -5.51 14.89 -14.29
CA PHE A 326 -4.74 15.84 -15.10
C PHE A 326 -5.52 16.29 -16.34
N VAL A 327 -6.18 15.36 -17.05
CA VAL A 327 -6.90 15.66 -18.29
C VAL A 327 -8.37 15.99 -18.04
N LEU A 328 -9.09 15.13 -17.32
CA LEU A 328 -10.52 15.33 -17.11
C LEU A 328 -10.77 16.47 -16.12
N GLY A 329 -9.96 16.56 -15.07
CA GLY A 329 -10.10 17.61 -14.09
C GLY A 329 -9.90 18.99 -14.71
N SER A 330 -8.91 19.15 -15.58
CA SER A 330 -8.62 20.44 -16.24
C SER A 330 -9.69 20.83 -17.25
N ALA A 331 -10.25 19.86 -17.97
CA ALA A 331 -11.41 20.07 -18.82
C ALA A 331 -12.61 20.58 -18.00
N ILE A 332 -12.85 19.99 -16.81
CA ILE A 332 -13.91 20.43 -15.89
C ILE A 332 -13.63 21.83 -15.32
N LEU A 333 -12.38 22.14 -14.93
CA LEU A 333 -12.01 23.49 -14.47
C LEU A 333 -12.26 24.53 -15.56
N THR A 334 -11.92 24.20 -16.81
CA THR A 334 -12.14 25.09 -17.95
C THR A 334 -13.63 25.27 -18.23
N ALA A 335 -14.40 24.18 -18.17
CA ALA A 335 -15.83 24.20 -18.46
C ALA A 335 -16.67 24.87 -17.36
N LEU A 336 -16.29 24.72 -16.08
CA LEU A 336 -17.05 25.22 -14.93
C LEU A 336 -16.39 26.44 -14.25
N GLY A 337 -15.22 26.87 -14.74
CA GLY A 337 -14.50 28.02 -14.24
C GLY A 337 -15.37 29.28 -14.23
N GLY A 338 -15.39 29.99 -13.11
CA GLY A 338 -16.21 31.20 -12.93
C GLY A 338 -17.70 30.95 -12.64
N ARG A 339 -18.22 29.72 -12.78
CA ARG A 339 -19.62 29.38 -12.46
C ARG A 339 -19.84 28.96 -11.01
N LEU A 340 -18.80 28.44 -10.37
CA LEU A 340 -18.82 27.97 -8.98
C LEU A 340 -17.58 28.48 -8.23
N PRO A 341 -17.61 28.53 -6.89
CA PRO A 341 -16.42 28.76 -6.07
C PRO A 341 -15.28 27.81 -6.43
N GLY A 342 -14.04 28.32 -6.47
CA GLY A 342 -12.87 27.55 -6.96
C GLY A 342 -12.63 26.22 -6.24
N LEU A 343 -12.89 26.16 -4.93
CA LEU A 343 -12.79 24.90 -4.18
C LEU A 343 -13.86 23.89 -4.60
N LEU A 344 -15.08 24.33 -4.91
CA LEU A 344 -16.15 23.43 -5.36
C LEU A 344 -15.86 22.90 -6.76
N VAL A 345 -15.34 23.73 -7.67
CA VAL A 345 -14.95 23.29 -9.02
C VAL A 345 -13.82 22.25 -8.96
N SER A 346 -12.74 22.54 -8.22
CA SER A 346 -11.60 21.62 -8.06
C SER A 346 -11.99 20.32 -7.38
N THR A 347 -12.80 20.37 -6.32
CA THR A 347 -13.36 19.18 -5.67
C THR A 347 -14.22 18.35 -6.63
N THR A 348 -15.05 19.02 -7.43
CA THR A 348 -15.90 18.35 -8.44
C THR A 348 -15.05 17.69 -9.51
N ALA A 349 -14.04 18.40 -10.03
CA ALA A 349 -13.09 17.88 -11.01
C ALA A 349 -12.34 16.64 -10.50
N TYR A 350 -11.85 16.70 -9.27
CA TYR A 350 -11.17 15.59 -8.60
C TYR A 350 -12.07 14.36 -8.44
N LEU A 351 -13.27 14.52 -7.86
CA LEU A 351 -14.20 13.42 -7.63
C LEU A 351 -14.74 12.85 -8.94
N ALA A 352 -15.05 13.71 -9.92
CA ALA A 352 -15.49 13.29 -11.24
C ALA A 352 -14.42 12.44 -11.95
N SER A 353 -13.15 12.79 -11.79
CA SER A 353 -12.02 12.03 -12.37
C SER A 353 -11.86 10.64 -11.74
N VAL A 354 -11.99 10.55 -10.41
CA VAL A 354 -11.98 9.26 -9.70
C VAL A 354 -13.18 8.41 -10.12
N VAL A 355 -14.38 8.99 -10.19
CA VAL A 355 -15.60 8.28 -10.60
C VAL A 355 -15.51 7.84 -12.07
N ALA A 356 -15.03 8.70 -12.97
CA ALA A 356 -14.86 8.37 -14.37
C ALA A 356 -13.89 7.20 -14.58
N ALA A 357 -12.79 7.15 -13.82
CA ALA A 357 -11.85 6.03 -13.84
C ALA A 357 -12.52 4.72 -13.37
N LEU A 358 -13.24 4.76 -12.25
CA LEU A 358 -13.95 3.58 -11.72
C LEU A 358 -15.05 3.09 -12.67
N VAL A 359 -15.84 4.00 -13.25
CA VAL A 359 -16.90 3.69 -14.21
C VAL A 359 -16.31 3.17 -15.51
N GLY A 360 -15.28 3.83 -16.06
CA GLY A 360 -14.59 3.37 -17.27
C GLY A 360 -14.03 1.96 -17.10
N PHE A 361 -13.37 1.69 -15.96
CA PHE A 361 -12.91 0.35 -15.63
C PHE A 361 -14.07 -0.65 -15.50
N ALA A 362 -15.15 -0.29 -14.81
CA ALA A 362 -16.31 -1.18 -14.67
C ALA A 362 -16.93 -1.52 -16.03
N VAL A 363 -17.09 -0.54 -16.93
CA VAL A 363 -17.59 -0.77 -18.28
C VAL A 363 -16.65 -1.72 -19.05
N ALA A 364 -15.34 -1.48 -19.00
CA ALA A 364 -14.36 -2.36 -19.64
C ALA A 364 -14.39 -3.79 -19.05
N ASN A 365 -14.44 -3.92 -17.73
CA ASN A 365 -14.57 -5.20 -17.04
C ASN A 365 -15.89 -5.91 -17.42
N LYS A 366 -16.93 -5.16 -17.83
CA LYS A 366 -18.26 -5.73 -18.08
C LYS A 366 -18.29 -6.33 -19.45
N LEU A 367 -17.78 -5.57 -20.41
CA LEU A 367 -17.49 -6.08 -21.74
C LEU A 367 -16.56 -7.29 -21.67
N ALA A 368 -15.51 -7.24 -20.84
CA ALA A 368 -14.59 -8.36 -20.68
C ALA A 368 -15.28 -9.60 -20.13
N SER A 369 -16.09 -9.45 -19.06
CA SER A 369 -16.84 -10.54 -18.44
C SER A 369 -17.88 -11.12 -19.39
N ASP A 370 -18.66 -10.27 -20.07
CA ASP A 370 -19.73 -10.66 -20.99
C ASP A 370 -19.15 -11.35 -22.25
N TRP A 371 -18.02 -10.88 -22.79
CA TRP A 371 -17.42 -11.46 -24.00
C TRP A 371 -16.66 -12.76 -23.73
N SER A 372 -16.06 -12.89 -22.54
CA SER A 372 -15.25 -14.06 -22.18
C SER A 372 -15.99 -15.09 -21.33
N GLY A 373 -17.15 -14.76 -20.76
CA GLY A 373 -17.90 -15.61 -19.83
C GLY A 373 -17.20 -15.80 -18.48
N LEU A 374 -16.45 -14.81 -18.03
CA LEU A 374 -15.82 -14.81 -16.70
C LEU A 374 -16.79 -14.28 -15.64
N ASP A 375 -16.63 -14.75 -14.41
CA ASP A 375 -17.32 -14.16 -13.25
C ASP A 375 -16.86 -12.71 -13.04
N TRP A 376 -17.83 -11.82 -12.85
CA TRP A 376 -17.61 -10.38 -12.76
C TRP A 376 -16.69 -10.00 -11.58
N GLU A 377 -16.90 -10.59 -10.40
CA GLU A 377 -16.15 -10.25 -9.19
C GLU A 377 -14.69 -10.73 -9.28
N THR A 378 -14.51 -11.94 -9.79
CA THR A 378 -13.18 -12.51 -10.05
C THR A 378 -12.43 -11.70 -11.11
N SER A 379 -13.12 -11.29 -12.18
CA SER A 379 -12.55 -10.42 -13.22
C SER A 379 -12.15 -9.05 -12.64
N PHE A 380 -13.06 -8.40 -11.92
CA PHE A 380 -12.85 -7.07 -11.35
C PHE A 380 -11.60 -7.01 -10.47
N THR A 381 -11.46 -7.96 -9.54
CA THR A 381 -10.36 -7.99 -8.57
C THR A 381 -9.00 -8.23 -9.23
N LYS A 382 -8.92 -9.12 -10.22
CA LYS A 382 -7.65 -9.43 -10.88
C LYS A 382 -7.24 -8.38 -11.91
N PHE A 383 -8.16 -7.87 -12.72
CA PHE A 383 -7.85 -6.85 -13.71
C PHE A 383 -7.64 -5.47 -13.10
N GLY A 384 -8.26 -5.12 -11.97
CA GLY A 384 -8.07 -3.79 -11.37
C GLY A 384 -6.60 -3.48 -11.04
N LEU A 385 -5.84 -4.49 -10.59
CA LEU A 385 -4.41 -4.33 -10.33
C LEU A 385 -3.56 -4.11 -11.60
N SER A 386 -4.05 -4.46 -12.79
CA SER A 386 -3.31 -4.22 -14.03
C SER A 386 -3.26 -2.74 -14.41
N TYR A 387 -4.04 -1.87 -13.78
CA TYR A 387 -4.05 -0.42 -14.02
C TYR A 387 -3.05 0.35 -13.14
N ALA A 388 -2.53 -0.28 -12.07
CA ALA A 388 -1.57 0.36 -11.19
C ALA A 388 -0.30 0.86 -11.92
N PRO A 389 0.31 0.13 -12.89
CA PRO A 389 1.49 0.63 -13.58
C PRO A 389 1.29 1.98 -14.28
N LEU A 390 0.10 2.28 -14.83
CA LEU A 390 -0.18 3.60 -15.41
C LEU A 390 -0.03 4.72 -14.38
N GLY A 391 -0.65 4.56 -13.21
CA GLY A 391 -0.54 5.55 -12.14
C GLY A 391 0.87 5.67 -11.58
N LEU A 392 1.58 4.55 -11.45
CA LEU A 392 2.96 4.52 -10.96
C LEU A 392 3.94 5.18 -11.93
N MET A 393 3.84 4.86 -13.22
CA MET A 393 4.71 5.44 -14.23
C MET A 393 4.40 6.90 -14.49
N TRP A 394 3.13 7.32 -14.41
CA TRP A 394 2.80 8.75 -14.39
C TRP A 394 3.51 9.44 -13.23
N ALA A 395 3.30 8.97 -12.00
CA ALA A 395 3.89 9.59 -10.81
C ALA A 395 5.43 9.61 -10.85
N LEU A 396 6.07 8.54 -11.35
CA LEU A 396 7.52 8.51 -11.52
C LEU A 396 8.01 9.48 -12.61
N GLY A 397 7.30 9.59 -13.74
CA GLY A 397 7.76 10.43 -14.83
C GLY A 397 7.48 11.92 -14.63
N ASP A 398 6.29 12.24 -14.13
CA ASP A 398 5.78 13.59 -13.95
C ASP A 398 6.28 14.19 -12.62
N PHE A 399 6.05 13.51 -11.49
CA PHE A 399 6.41 14.10 -10.18
C PHE A 399 7.88 13.93 -9.83
N VAL A 400 8.48 12.78 -10.15
CA VAL A 400 9.87 12.52 -9.76
C VAL A 400 10.84 13.02 -10.81
N ILE A 401 10.78 12.50 -12.04
CA ILE A 401 11.80 12.80 -13.04
C ILE A 401 11.65 14.24 -13.54
N ALA A 402 10.47 14.67 -13.99
CA ALA A 402 10.28 16.05 -14.43
C ALA A 402 10.50 17.04 -13.27
N GLY A 403 9.94 16.77 -12.08
CA GLY A 403 10.17 17.61 -10.89
C GLY A 403 11.66 17.78 -10.51
N LEU A 404 12.47 16.71 -10.59
CA LEU A 404 13.91 16.79 -10.36
C LEU A 404 14.64 17.54 -11.47
N LEU A 405 14.23 17.35 -12.73
CA LEU A 405 14.83 18.06 -13.87
C LEU A 405 14.50 19.55 -13.83
N GLU A 406 13.30 19.95 -13.44
CA GLU A 406 12.88 21.35 -13.43
C GLU A 406 13.36 22.10 -12.19
N ASN A 407 13.25 21.47 -11.02
CA ASN A 407 13.38 22.14 -9.72
C ASN A 407 14.37 21.46 -8.76
N GLY A 408 15.12 20.45 -9.22
CA GLY A 408 15.99 19.65 -8.34
C GLY A 408 17.09 20.46 -7.67
N GLY A 409 17.77 21.34 -8.40
CA GLY A 409 18.83 22.16 -7.83
C GLY A 409 18.30 23.27 -6.91
N HIS A 410 17.13 23.84 -7.24
CA HIS A 410 16.42 24.76 -6.35
C HIS A 410 15.99 24.06 -5.05
N THR A 411 15.43 22.85 -5.13
CA THR A 411 15.03 22.03 -3.98
C THR A 411 16.22 21.79 -3.04
N VAL A 412 17.37 21.36 -3.58
CA VAL A 412 18.59 21.15 -2.79
C VAL A 412 19.10 22.45 -2.17
N THR A 413 19.05 23.55 -2.92
CA THR A 413 19.47 24.89 -2.45
C THR A 413 18.64 25.34 -1.26
N VAL A 414 17.30 25.27 -1.35
CA VAL A 414 16.39 25.69 -0.27
C VAL A 414 16.56 24.79 0.96
N VAL A 415 16.72 23.47 0.77
CA VAL A 415 16.96 22.54 1.89
C VAL A 415 18.30 22.85 2.57
N ALA A 416 19.38 23.03 1.82
CA ALA A 416 20.70 23.34 2.36
C ALA A 416 20.71 24.67 3.13
N GLN A 417 20.17 25.74 2.53
CA GLN A 417 20.08 27.05 3.17
C GLN A 417 19.17 27.03 4.40
N GLY A 418 18.08 26.26 4.37
CA GLY A 418 17.22 26.09 5.54
C GLY A 418 17.89 25.35 6.71
N LEU A 419 18.95 24.60 6.45
CA LEU A 419 19.83 23.99 7.45
C LEU A 419 21.05 24.87 7.81
N GLY A 420 21.16 26.08 7.24
CA GLY A 420 22.28 26.99 7.48
C GLY A 420 23.52 26.69 6.64
N ILE A 421 23.40 25.86 5.60
CA ILE A 421 24.50 25.53 4.68
C ILE A 421 24.46 26.49 3.49
N PRO A 422 25.50 27.29 3.23
CA PRO A 422 25.54 28.27 2.14
C PRO A 422 25.82 27.58 0.79
N LEU A 423 24.87 26.77 0.32
CA LEU A 423 24.89 26.13 -0.99
C LEU A 423 23.95 26.87 -1.94
N SER A 424 24.36 27.02 -3.20
CA SER A 424 23.54 27.57 -4.28
C SER A 424 23.81 26.80 -5.56
N LEU A 425 22.78 26.14 -6.08
CA LEU A 425 22.83 25.38 -7.33
C LEU A 425 21.93 26.04 -8.40
N PRO A 426 22.18 25.80 -9.69
CA PRO A 426 21.23 26.16 -10.75
C PRO A 426 19.84 25.55 -10.45
N PRO A 427 18.72 26.20 -10.83
CA PRO A 427 17.38 25.75 -10.44
C PRO A 427 17.04 24.32 -10.88
N GLY A 428 17.45 23.96 -12.09
CA GLY A 428 17.21 22.65 -12.71
C GLY A 428 18.17 22.39 -13.88
N ALA A 429 17.87 21.33 -14.63
CA ALA A 429 18.51 20.96 -15.88
C ALA A 429 18.24 21.99 -16.99
N SER A 430 18.98 21.89 -18.10
CA SER A 430 18.78 22.80 -19.22
C SER A 430 17.39 22.62 -19.86
N PRO A 431 16.78 23.68 -20.43
CA PRO A 431 15.48 23.59 -21.10
C PRO A 431 15.42 22.52 -22.19
N GLY A 432 16.55 22.26 -22.88
CA GLY A 432 16.66 21.19 -23.87
C GLY A 432 16.49 19.79 -23.27
N ILE A 433 17.05 19.53 -22.08
CA ILE A 433 16.89 18.24 -21.38
C ILE A 433 15.46 18.08 -20.88
N VAL A 434 14.86 19.14 -20.32
CA VAL A 434 13.47 19.12 -19.86
C VAL A 434 12.52 18.83 -21.03
N SER A 435 12.68 19.54 -22.15
CA SER A 435 11.87 19.32 -23.37
C SER A 435 12.06 17.91 -23.96
N ALA A 436 13.30 17.41 -23.99
CA ALA A 436 13.57 16.03 -24.41
C ALA A 436 12.89 15.01 -23.50
N TRP A 437 12.90 15.24 -22.17
CA TRP A 437 12.19 14.39 -21.23
C TRP A 437 10.68 14.43 -21.45
N VAL A 438 10.07 15.61 -21.58
CA VAL A 438 8.62 15.73 -21.85
C VAL A 438 8.24 15.02 -23.15
N SER A 439 9.06 15.16 -24.20
CA SER A 439 8.85 14.46 -25.48
C SER A 439 8.90 12.95 -25.31
N PHE A 440 9.92 12.43 -24.60
CA PHE A 440 10.03 11.00 -24.31
C PHE A 440 8.94 10.51 -23.35
N PHE A 441 8.51 11.34 -22.41
CA PHE A 441 7.45 11.02 -21.45
C PHE A 441 6.16 10.68 -22.20
N VAL A 442 5.78 11.54 -23.14
CA VAL A 442 4.57 11.39 -23.98
C VAL A 442 4.69 10.27 -25.02
N THR A 443 5.84 10.18 -25.70
CA THR A 443 6.00 9.27 -26.86
C THR A 443 6.50 7.88 -26.51
N GLY A 444 7.17 7.71 -25.37
CA GLY A 444 7.76 6.44 -24.95
C GLY A 444 7.30 6.00 -23.56
N TRP A 445 7.54 6.81 -22.54
CA TRP A 445 7.36 6.42 -21.13
C TRP A 445 5.93 5.98 -20.79
N LEU A 446 4.92 6.76 -21.20
CA LEU A 446 3.52 6.41 -20.98
C LEU A 446 3.12 5.12 -21.72
N TRP A 447 3.70 4.87 -22.90
CA TRP A 447 3.44 3.66 -23.67
C TRP A 447 4.13 2.42 -23.08
N LEU A 448 5.30 2.58 -22.45
CA LEU A 448 5.89 1.52 -21.62
C LEU A 448 4.96 1.13 -20.47
N ALA A 449 4.24 2.10 -19.88
CA ALA A 449 3.25 1.83 -18.84
C ALA A 449 2.04 1.05 -19.38
N VAL A 450 1.57 1.37 -20.60
CA VAL A 450 0.53 0.60 -21.30
C VAL A 450 0.99 -0.82 -21.59
N LEU A 451 2.22 -1.01 -22.08
CA LEU A 451 2.77 -2.33 -22.35
C LEU A 451 2.90 -3.17 -21.08
N TRP A 452 3.37 -2.56 -19.97
CA TRP A 452 3.47 -3.25 -18.69
C TRP A 452 2.10 -3.64 -18.13
N SER A 453 1.15 -2.70 -18.15
CA SER A 453 -0.25 -2.94 -17.76
C SER A 453 -0.91 -4.01 -18.62
N GLY A 454 -0.68 -3.95 -19.94
CA GLY A 454 -1.17 -4.91 -20.92
C GLY A 454 -0.59 -6.30 -20.74
N ALA A 455 0.70 -6.43 -20.44
CA ALA A 455 1.33 -7.71 -20.14
C ALA A 455 0.70 -8.37 -18.91
N ILE A 456 0.47 -7.60 -17.84
CA ILE A 456 -0.22 -8.10 -16.63
C ILE A 456 -1.65 -8.51 -16.97
N ALA A 457 -2.40 -7.66 -17.68
CA ALA A 457 -3.79 -7.96 -18.07
C ALA A 457 -3.87 -9.22 -18.96
N TRP A 458 -2.93 -9.41 -19.89
CA TRP A 458 -2.86 -10.60 -20.73
C TRP A 458 -2.57 -11.86 -19.91
N HIS A 459 -1.64 -11.78 -18.95
CA HIS A 459 -1.36 -12.88 -18.02
C HIS A 459 -2.57 -13.22 -17.15
N VAL A 460 -3.28 -12.21 -16.64
CA VAL A 460 -4.53 -12.42 -15.88
C VAL A 460 -5.58 -13.09 -16.75
N ALA A 461 -5.79 -12.61 -17.99
CA ALA A 461 -6.77 -13.17 -18.92
C ALA A 461 -6.47 -14.64 -19.26
N THR A 462 -5.20 -14.97 -19.52
CA THR A 462 -4.77 -16.35 -19.82
C THR A 462 -4.80 -17.26 -18.59
N ALA A 463 -4.59 -16.72 -17.38
CA ALA A 463 -4.71 -17.49 -16.14
C ALA A 463 -6.17 -17.75 -15.71
N LEU A 464 -7.12 -16.93 -16.18
CA LEU A 464 -8.54 -17.06 -15.84
C LEU A 464 -9.36 -17.84 -16.88
N THR A 465 -8.82 -18.06 -18.08
CA THR A 465 -9.59 -18.64 -19.19
C THR A 465 -8.91 -19.88 -19.77
N ASP A 466 -9.71 -20.85 -20.21
CA ASP A 466 -9.21 -22.14 -20.72
C ASP A 466 -8.73 -22.07 -22.19
N SER A 467 -8.99 -20.96 -22.89
CA SER A 467 -8.65 -20.83 -24.31
C SER A 467 -8.13 -19.44 -24.66
N LYS A 468 -7.19 -19.38 -25.61
CA LYS A 468 -6.61 -18.12 -26.11
C LYS A 468 -7.67 -17.15 -26.65
N ARG A 469 -8.75 -17.67 -27.26
CA ARG A 469 -9.86 -16.84 -27.77
C ARG A 469 -10.64 -16.16 -26.64
N ARG A 470 -10.94 -16.88 -25.56
CA ARG A 470 -11.59 -16.30 -24.38
C ARG A 470 -10.67 -15.31 -23.67
N ALA A 471 -9.37 -15.63 -23.57
CA ALA A 471 -8.36 -14.70 -23.03
C ALA A 471 -8.32 -13.39 -23.81
N ALA A 472 -8.28 -13.45 -25.15
CA ALA A 472 -8.28 -12.25 -26.00
C ALA A 472 -9.55 -11.41 -25.81
N LYS A 473 -10.71 -12.05 -25.67
CA LYS A 473 -11.98 -11.35 -25.38
C LYS A 473 -12.01 -10.68 -24.01
N ALA A 474 -11.42 -11.30 -22.99
CA ALA A 474 -11.29 -10.69 -21.66
C ALA A 474 -10.28 -9.52 -21.67
N PHE A 475 -9.19 -9.67 -22.42
CA PHE A 475 -8.11 -8.68 -22.49
C PHE A 475 -8.48 -7.41 -23.27
N ALA A 476 -9.15 -7.56 -24.42
CA ALA A 476 -9.34 -6.49 -25.39
C ALA A 476 -10.00 -5.22 -24.81
N PRO A 477 -11.10 -5.29 -24.02
CA PRO A 477 -11.70 -4.10 -23.41
C PRO A 477 -10.75 -3.34 -22.49
N HIS A 478 -9.96 -4.06 -21.69
CA HIS A 478 -9.00 -3.45 -20.79
C HIS A 478 -7.87 -2.77 -21.55
N PHE A 479 -7.30 -3.46 -22.55
CA PHE A 479 -6.23 -2.89 -23.38
C PHE A 479 -6.69 -1.67 -24.17
N ALA A 480 -7.93 -1.67 -24.68
CA ALA A 480 -8.52 -0.51 -25.33
C ALA A 480 -8.63 0.68 -24.36
N LEU A 481 -9.15 0.47 -23.14
CA LEU A 481 -9.25 1.52 -22.13
C LEU A 481 -7.87 2.08 -21.72
N LEU A 482 -6.88 1.20 -21.51
CA LEU A 482 -5.50 1.60 -21.19
C LEU A 482 -4.91 2.48 -22.31
N THR A 483 -5.11 2.09 -23.57
CA THR A 483 -4.60 2.80 -24.75
C THR A 483 -5.29 4.15 -24.94
N ILE A 484 -6.63 4.17 -24.93
CA ILE A 484 -7.43 5.38 -25.18
C ILE A 484 -7.18 6.43 -24.08
N SER A 485 -7.18 6.01 -22.82
CA SER A 485 -6.91 6.92 -21.72
C SER A 485 -5.49 7.49 -21.82
N THR A 486 -4.48 6.65 -22.09
CA THR A 486 -3.09 7.10 -22.25
C THR A 486 -2.90 8.04 -23.42
N PHE A 487 -3.60 7.81 -24.53
CA PHE A 487 -3.61 8.76 -25.65
C PHE A 487 -4.17 10.12 -25.23
N GLY A 488 -5.26 10.15 -24.46
CA GLY A 488 -5.80 11.38 -23.88
C GLY A 488 -4.79 12.10 -22.96
N LEU A 489 -4.06 11.35 -22.13
CA LEU A 489 -2.98 11.89 -21.29
C LEU A 489 -1.87 12.52 -22.14
N ALA A 490 -1.40 11.79 -23.15
CA ALA A 490 -0.37 12.25 -24.07
C ALA A 490 -0.76 13.56 -24.78
N VAL A 491 -2.00 13.63 -25.28
CA VAL A 491 -2.54 14.86 -25.89
C VAL A 491 -2.60 15.99 -24.87
N GLY A 492 -3.08 15.73 -23.65
CA GLY A 492 -3.16 16.75 -22.60
C GLY A 492 -1.81 17.38 -22.25
N VAL A 493 -0.75 16.56 -22.17
CA VAL A 493 0.60 17.08 -21.91
C VAL A 493 1.08 17.96 -23.07
N VAL A 494 0.86 17.54 -24.32
CA VAL A 494 1.29 18.30 -25.52
C VAL A 494 0.53 19.61 -25.68
N THR A 495 -0.77 19.64 -25.34
CA THR A 495 -1.60 20.85 -25.46
C THR A 495 -1.42 21.82 -24.29
N GLY A 496 -0.50 21.55 -23.36
CA GLY A 496 -0.19 22.43 -22.24
C GLY A 496 -1.30 22.49 -21.19
N VAL A 497 -2.11 21.43 -21.08
CA VAL A 497 -3.14 21.32 -20.07
C VAL A 497 -2.50 21.44 -18.69
N SER A 498 -2.86 22.51 -17.98
CA SER A 498 -2.33 22.79 -16.64
C SER A 498 -3.45 22.55 -15.63
N TYR A 499 -3.56 21.34 -15.08
CA TYR A 499 -4.25 21.20 -13.79
C TYR A 499 -3.25 21.60 -12.70
N PRO A 500 -3.63 22.35 -11.66
CA PRO A 500 -2.78 22.54 -10.49
C PRO A 500 -2.59 21.18 -9.81
N ILE A 501 -1.61 20.41 -10.28
CA ILE A 501 -1.21 19.16 -9.66
C ILE A 501 -0.07 19.49 -8.71
N ALA A 502 -0.25 19.01 -7.48
CA ALA A 502 0.58 19.29 -6.31
C ALA A 502 2.09 19.16 -6.53
#